data_AF-A0A960RIG8-F1
#
_entry.id   AF-A0A960RIG8-F1
#
_cell.length_a   1.000
_cell.length_b   1.000
_cell.length_c   1.000
_cell.angle_alpha   90.00
_cell.angle_beta   90.00
_cell.angle_gamma   90.00
#
_symmetry.space_group_name_H-M   'P 1'
#
loop_
_entity.id
_entity.type
_entity.pdbx_description
1 polymer ?
#
loop_
_entity_poly.entity_id
_entity_poly.type
_entity_poly.pdbx_seq_one_letter_code
_entity_poly.pdbx_strand_id
1 'polypeptide(L)'
;MQPVESNPIPYRFYAAAETRAWAAAWAVGLPPGAVVALHGELGAGKTCFVQGMAEGLGIAGPVTSPTFTLLHEYGEPVRLIHMDAYRLSGPEEAEDLGFEEWLERGAILAVEWPERISPLLPSHTLHVYLELGEDVEERVLRITVGGGA
;
A
#
# COMPACT_ATOMS: atom_id res chain seq x y z
N MET A 1 -16.23 -23.78 21.34
CA MET A 1 -16.11 -22.31 21.50
C MET A 1 -15.32 -21.84 20.30
N GLN A 2 -15.99 -21.24 19.30
CA GLN A 2 -15.25 -20.65 18.17
C GLN A 2 -14.46 -19.45 18.71
N PRO A 3 -13.20 -19.24 18.29
CA PRO A 3 -12.46 -18.06 18.69
C PRO A 3 -13.26 -16.84 18.22
N VAL A 4 -13.49 -15.89 19.12
CA VAL A 4 -13.92 -14.55 18.74
C VAL A 4 -12.73 -13.95 18.02
N GLU A 5 -12.76 -13.94 16.68
CA GLU A 5 -11.83 -13.15 15.89
C GLU A 5 -12.02 -11.70 16.32
N SER A 6 -11.07 -11.19 17.10
CA SER A 6 -11.05 -9.78 17.48
C SER A 6 -10.79 -8.99 16.20
N ASN A 7 -11.86 -8.50 15.57
CA ASN A 7 -11.74 -7.60 14.44
C ASN A 7 -10.89 -6.41 14.92
N PRO A 8 -9.73 -6.12 14.31
CA PRO A 8 -8.87 -5.04 14.77
C PRO A 8 -9.66 -3.72 14.75
N ILE A 9 -9.55 -2.96 15.85
CA ILE A 9 -10.18 -1.64 15.95
C ILE A 9 -9.62 -0.77 14.82
N PRO A 10 -10.46 -0.20 13.95
CA PRO A 10 -9.98 0.61 12.85
C PRO A 10 -9.35 1.92 13.35
N TYR A 11 -8.35 2.40 12.64
CA TYR A 11 -7.85 3.76 12.81
C TYR A 11 -8.77 4.73 12.08
N ARG A 12 -8.98 5.91 12.66
CA ARG A 12 -9.79 6.98 12.08
C ARG A 12 -8.96 8.23 11.97
N PHE A 13 -9.08 8.89 10.82
CA PHE A 13 -8.37 10.12 10.49
C PHE A 13 -9.37 11.13 9.96
N TYR A 14 -9.22 12.40 10.32
CA TYR A 14 -10.10 13.50 9.90
C TYR A 14 -9.36 14.53 9.03
N ALA A 15 -8.10 14.25 8.69
CA ALA A 15 -7.34 15.02 7.72
C ALA A 15 -6.33 14.13 6.99
N ALA A 16 -6.04 14.45 5.74
CA ALA A 16 -5.02 13.74 4.95
C ALA A 16 -3.64 13.74 5.63
N ALA A 17 -3.31 14.80 6.37
CA ALA A 17 -2.07 14.89 7.13
C ALA A 17 -1.97 13.84 8.25
N GLU A 18 -3.09 13.43 8.85
CA GLU A 18 -3.12 12.41 9.90
C GLU A 18 -2.87 11.01 9.31
N THR A 19 -3.53 10.67 8.20
CA THR A 19 -3.26 9.43 7.45
C THR A 19 -1.78 9.35 7.06
N ARG A 20 -1.23 10.45 6.54
CA ARG A 20 0.17 10.54 6.11
C ARG A 20 1.13 10.36 7.28
N ALA A 21 0.92 11.07 8.39
CA ALA A 21 1.76 10.96 9.59
C ALA A 21 1.71 9.56 10.20
N TRP A 22 0.53 8.94 10.21
CA TRP A 22 0.36 7.57 10.67
C TRP A 22 1.11 6.58 9.77
N ALA A 23 0.95 6.69 8.45
CA ALA A 23 1.64 5.84 7.49
C ALA A 23 3.17 6.00 7.55
N ALA A 24 3.66 7.22 7.78
CA ALA A 24 5.08 7.49 8.00
C ALA A 24 5.61 6.78 9.25
N ALA A 25 4.92 6.90 10.39
CA ALA A 25 5.34 6.23 11.62
C ALA A 25 5.29 4.69 11.48
N TRP A 26 4.26 4.17 10.79
CA TRP A 26 4.08 2.74 10.55
C TRP A 26 5.14 2.16 9.61
N ALA A 27 5.48 2.86 8.53
CA ALA A 27 6.41 2.37 7.50
C ALA A 27 7.85 2.17 8.00
N VAL A 28 8.26 2.84 9.09
CA VAL A 28 9.58 2.64 9.72
C VAL A 28 9.80 1.18 10.15
N GLY A 29 8.73 0.46 10.48
CA GLY A 29 8.81 -0.94 10.91
C GLY A 29 8.78 -1.96 9.78
N LEU A 30 8.64 -1.53 8.52
CA LEU A 30 8.54 -2.47 7.39
C LEU A 30 9.90 -3.14 7.11
N PRO A 31 9.93 -4.48 6.99
CA PRO A 31 11.15 -5.16 6.58
C PRO A 31 11.44 -4.91 5.08
N PRO A 32 12.71 -5.02 4.65
CA PRO A 32 13.03 -5.13 3.23
C PRO A 32 12.24 -6.25 2.56
N GLY A 33 11.77 -6.03 1.34
CA GLY A 33 10.93 -6.99 0.62
C GLY A 33 9.48 -7.09 1.14
N ALA A 34 8.99 -6.08 1.88
CA ALA A 34 7.59 -6.05 2.27
C ALA A 34 6.68 -5.69 1.09
N VAL A 35 5.52 -6.35 0.99
CA VAL A 35 4.44 -5.98 0.08
C VAL A 35 3.29 -5.38 0.88
N VAL A 36 2.87 -4.18 0.48
CA VAL A 36 1.75 -3.42 1.05
C VAL A 36 0.67 -3.27 -0.01
N ALA A 37 -0.41 -4.03 0.13
CA ALA A 37 -1.55 -4.04 -0.76
C ALA A 37 -2.58 -3.00 -0.30
N LEU A 38 -2.83 -1.97 -1.12
CA LEU A 38 -3.69 -0.82 -0.79
C LEU A 38 -5.06 -0.98 -1.44
N HIS A 39 -6.06 -1.28 -0.63
CA HIS A 39 -7.45 -1.43 -1.02
C HIS A 39 -8.23 -0.16 -0.69
N GLY A 40 -9.23 0.17 -1.51
CA GLY A 40 -10.13 1.28 -1.26
C GLY A 40 -10.58 1.95 -2.55
N GLU A 41 -11.70 2.66 -2.49
CA GLU A 41 -12.25 3.36 -3.65
C GLU A 41 -11.35 4.53 -4.12
N LEU A 42 -11.71 5.13 -5.26
CA LEU A 42 -11.06 6.35 -5.72
C LEU A 42 -11.28 7.47 -4.67
N GLY A 43 -10.19 8.15 -4.28
CA GLY A 43 -10.25 9.20 -3.25
C GLY A 43 -10.20 8.70 -1.80
N ALA A 44 -10.13 7.39 -1.56
CA ALA A 44 -9.95 6.81 -0.22
C ALA A 44 -8.60 7.15 0.44
N GLY A 45 -7.65 7.69 -0.32
CA GLY A 45 -6.37 8.16 0.22
C GLY A 45 -5.20 7.19 0.07
N LYS A 46 -5.29 6.20 -0.83
CA LYS A 46 -4.21 5.24 -1.12
C LYS A 46 -2.87 5.93 -1.42
N THR A 47 -2.84 6.87 -2.38
CA THR A 47 -1.62 7.63 -2.69
C THR A 47 -1.14 8.50 -1.51
N CYS A 48 -2.05 9.04 -0.69
CA CYS A 48 -1.68 9.78 0.53
C CYS A 48 -0.99 8.87 1.55
N PHE A 49 -1.44 7.61 1.65
CA PHE A 49 -0.77 6.60 2.46
C PHE A 49 0.64 6.30 1.94
N VAL A 50 0.83 6.13 0.62
CA VAL A 50 2.17 5.92 0.02
C VAL A 50 3.09 7.11 0.25
N GLN A 51 2.57 8.34 0.18
CA GLN A 51 3.34 9.55 0.51
C GLN A 51 3.86 9.53 1.95
N GLY A 52 3.04 9.05 2.90
CA GLY A 52 3.46 8.84 4.28
C GLY A 52 4.50 7.74 4.39
N MET A 53 4.28 6.59 3.72
CA MET A 53 5.27 5.51 3.68
C MET A 53 6.65 6.02 3.21
N ALA A 54 6.68 6.79 2.12
CA ALA A 54 7.92 7.35 1.60
C ALA A 54 8.64 8.25 2.63
N GLU A 55 7.89 9.09 3.36
CA GLU A 55 8.46 9.89 4.45
C GLU A 55 9.06 9.03 5.56
N GLY A 56 8.33 8.00 6.00
CA GLY A 56 8.81 7.04 7.02
C GLY A 56 10.07 6.28 6.59
N LEU A 57 10.20 6.00 5.30
CA LEU A 57 11.36 5.32 4.70
C LEU A 57 12.55 6.26 4.42
N GLY A 58 12.40 7.56 4.70
CA GLY A 58 13.45 8.57 4.50
C GLY A 58 13.65 8.95 3.02
N ILE A 59 12.64 8.74 2.18
CA ILE A 59 12.69 9.08 0.75
C ILE A 59 12.39 10.56 0.58
N ALA A 60 13.31 11.29 -0.07
CA ALA A 60 13.14 12.70 -0.38
C ALA A 60 12.45 12.90 -1.74
N GLY A 61 11.63 13.93 -1.84
CA GLY A 61 11.00 14.35 -3.10
C GLY A 61 9.50 14.04 -3.17
N PRO A 62 8.84 14.51 -4.25
CA PRO A 62 7.40 14.33 -4.42
C PRO A 62 7.07 12.87 -4.77
N VAL A 63 6.07 12.31 -4.08
CA VAL A 63 5.45 11.03 -4.42
C VAL A 63 4.08 11.27 -5.02
N THR A 64 3.89 10.80 -6.25
CA THR A 64 2.66 10.96 -7.02
C THR A 64 2.13 9.60 -7.44
N SER A 65 0.81 9.53 -7.69
CA SER A 65 0.19 8.30 -8.17
C SER A 65 0.73 7.95 -9.57
N PRO A 66 1.18 6.71 -9.82
CA PRO A 66 1.69 6.27 -11.11
C PRO A 66 0.55 5.88 -12.06
N THR A 67 -0.62 6.52 -11.96
CA THR A 67 -1.82 6.10 -12.68
C THR A 67 -1.56 5.88 -14.19
N PHE A 68 -0.75 6.72 -14.84
CA PHE A 68 -0.43 6.59 -16.27
C PHE A 68 0.87 5.84 -16.57
N THR A 69 1.77 5.74 -15.61
CA THR A 69 3.10 5.12 -15.74
C THR A 69 3.13 3.69 -15.22
N LEU A 70 2.05 3.23 -14.58
CA LEU A 70 1.85 1.94 -13.90
C LEU A 70 2.73 1.76 -12.65
N LEU A 71 3.97 2.25 -12.68
CA LEU A 71 4.93 2.13 -11.61
C LEU A 71 5.78 3.40 -11.47
N HIS A 72 6.10 3.78 -10.23
CA HIS A 72 7.15 4.75 -9.89
C HIS A 72 8.15 4.13 -8.91
N GLU A 73 9.42 4.46 -9.09
CA GLU A 73 10.53 4.06 -8.22
C GLU A 73 10.95 5.25 -7.35
N TYR A 74 11.20 5.00 -6.07
CA TYR A 74 11.62 6.04 -5.14
C TYR A 74 12.77 5.61 -4.22
N GLY A 75 13.69 6.55 -3.98
CA GLY A 75 14.89 6.38 -3.16
C GLY A 75 16.10 5.86 -3.95
N GLU A 76 17.31 6.08 -3.41
CA GLU A 76 18.56 5.55 -3.97
C GLU A 76 19.41 4.88 -2.88
N PRO A 77 19.77 3.58 -3.01
CA PRO A 77 19.22 2.63 -3.98
C PRO A 77 17.69 2.52 -3.83
N VAL A 78 16.98 2.12 -4.89
CA VAL A 78 15.50 2.05 -4.89
C VAL A 78 14.99 1.30 -3.67
N ARG A 79 14.16 1.99 -2.86
CA ARG A 79 13.61 1.45 -1.61
C ARG A 79 12.12 1.20 -1.67
N LEU A 80 11.41 1.98 -2.48
CA LEU A 80 9.96 1.92 -2.60
C LEU A 80 9.57 1.86 -4.08
N ILE A 81 8.79 0.84 -4.42
CA ILE A 81 8.09 0.70 -5.68
C ILE A 81 6.63 1.02 -5.42
N HIS A 82 6.10 2.06 -6.06
CA HIS A 82 4.67 2.36 -6.04
C HIS A 82 4.07 1.89 -7.35
N MET A 83 3.19 0.89 -7.29
CA MET A 83 2.49 0.32 -8.44
C MET A 83 1.00 0.64 -8.35
N ASP A 84 0.40 1.04 -9.48
CA ASP A 84 -1.05 1.15 -9.63
C ASP A 84 -1.52 0.03 -10.55
N ALA A 85 -2.03 -1.05 -9.95
CA ALA A 85 -2.43 -2.24 -10.67
C ALA A 85 -3.81 -2.10 -11.34
N TYR A 86 -4.53 -0.98 -11.15
CA TYR A 86 -5.88 -0.78 -11.70
C TYR A 86 -5.95 -0.95 -13.22
N ARG A 87 -4.87 -0.55 -13.91
CA ARG A 87 -4.76 -0.58 -15.38
C ARG A 87 -4.08 -1.82 -15.92
N LEU A 88 -3.54 -2.67 -15.07
CA LEU A 88 -2.94 -3.92 -15.51
C LEU A 88 -4.03 -4.87 -16.02
N SER A 89 -3.69 -5.52 -17.13
CA SER A 89 -4.49 -6.57 -17.77
C SER A 89 -4.51 -7.85 -16.93
N GLY A 90 -3.49 -8.07 -16.09
CA GLY A 90 -3.43 -9.17 -15.13
C GLY A 90 -2.05 -9.31 -14.49
N PRO A 91 -1.81 -10.44 -13.80
CA PRO A 91 -0.53 -10.76 -13.15
C PRO A 91 0.68 -10.71 -14.10
N GLU A 92 0.55 -11.25 -15.31
CA GLU A 92 1.63 -11.33 -16.30
C GLU A 92 2.24 -9.95 -16.60
N GLU A 93 1.42 -8.90 -16.67
CA GLU A 93 1.92 -7.54 -16.91
C GLU A 93 2.67 -6.96 -15.71
N ALA A 94 2.32 -7.35 -14.47
CA ALA A 94 3.12 -6.99 -13.30
C ALA A 94 4.44 -7.76 -13.24
N GLU A 95 4.48 -9.01 -13.68
CA GLU A 95 5.72 -9.78 -13.84
C GLU A 95 6.65 -9.10 -14.87
N ASP A 96 6.12 -8.69 -16.02
CA ASP A 96 6.86 -7.94 -17.05
C ASP A 96 7.42 -6.60 -16.53
N LEU A 97 6.76 -5.99 -15.54
CA LEU A 97 7.23 -4.77 -14.85
C LEU A 97 8.26 -5.06 -13.73
N GLY A 98 8.66 -6.32 -13.55
CA GLY A 98 9.70 -6.73 -12.61
C GLY A 98 9.23 -6.87 -11.16
N PHE A 99 7.94 -7.16 -10.91
CA PHE A 99 7.38 -7.29 -9.55
C PHE A 99 8.24 -8.19 -8.64
N GLU A 100 8.58 -9.40 -9.10
CA GLU A 100 9.37 -10.35 -8.32
C GLU A 100 10.84 -9.89 -8.17
N GLU A 101 11.43 -9.34 -9.24
CA GLU A 101 12.81 -8.84 -9.23
C GLU A 101 13.02 -7.72 -8.19
N TRP A 102 12.06 -6.81 -8.07
CA TRP A 102 12.11 -5.74 -7.06
C TRP A 102 11.99 -6.28 -5.64
N LEU A 103 11.11 -7.27 -5.45
CA LEU A 103 10.93 -7.94 -4.17
C LEU A 103 12.21 -8.66 -3.73
N GLU A 104 12.85 -9.41 -4.64
CA GLU A 104 14.12 -10.10 -4.42
C GLU A 104 15.27 -9.14 -4.10
N ARG A 105 15.26 -7.94 -4.68
CA ARG A 105 16.21 -6.87 -4.38
C ARG A 105 15.95 -6.16 -3.04
N GLY A 106 14.91 -6.56 -2.32
CA GLY A 106 14.56 -6.03 -1.01
C GLY A 106 13.80 -4.71 -1.04
N ALA A 107 13.28 -4.29 -2.21
CA ALA A 107 12.42 -3.11 -2.29
C ALA A 107 11.09 -3.37 -1.57
N ILE A 108 10.51 -2.31 -1.01
CA ILE A 108 9.14 -2.35 -0.48
C ILE A 108 8.20 -2.03 -1.63
N LEU A 109 7.18 -2.87 -1.85
CA LEU A 109 6.18 -2.66 -2.89
C LEU A 109 4.89 -2.13 -2.27
N ALA A 110 4.46 -0.94 -2.68
CA ALA A 110 3.14 -0.40 -2.39
C ALA A 110 2.25 -0.55 -3.64
N VAL A 111 1.25 -1.42 -3.56
CA VAL A 111 0.41 -1.79 -4.71
C VAL A 111 -1.02 -1.26 -4.49
N GLU A 112 -1.41 -0.26 -5.25
CA GLU A 112 -2.82 0.15 -5.34
C GLU A 112 -3.60 -0.83 -6.23
N TRP A 113 -4.85 -1.12 -5.85
CA TRP A 113 -5.75 -2.04 -6.59
C TRP A 113 -5.17 -3.44 -6.79
N PRO A 114 -4.68 -4.07 -5.71
CA PRO A 114 -3.93 -5.32 -5.75
C PRO A 114 -4.75 -6.50 -6.29
N GLU A 115 -6.08 -6.38 -6.39
CA GLU A 115 -6.99 -7.43 -6.86
C GLU A 115 -6.67 -7.90 -8.28
N ARG A 116 -6.04 -7.04 -9.10
CA ARG A 116 -5.61 -7.36 -10.48
C ARG A 116 -4.41 -8.29 -10.53
N ILE A 117 -3.65 -8.37 -9.45
CA ILE A 117 -2.40 -9.14 -9.36
C ILE A 117 -2.38 -10.06 -8.15
N SER A 118 -3.54 -10.37 -7.55
CA SER A 118 -3.66 -11.22 -6.36
C SER A 118 -2.81 -12.51 -6.38
N PRO A 119 -2.68 -13.23 -7.51
CA PRO A 119 -1.81 -14.42 -7.60
C PRO A 119 -0.32 -14.16 -7.32
N LEU A 120 0.17 -12.93 -7.51
CA LEU A 120 1.57 -12.55 -7.25
C LEU A 120 1.81 -12.12 -5.80
N LEU A 121 0.75 -11.79 -5.06
CA LEU A 121 0.90 -11.25 -3.71
C LEU A 121 1.42 -12.34 -2.77
N PRO A 122 2.56 -12.12 -2.08
CA PRO A 122 3.06 -13.09 -1.11
C PRO A 122 2.06 -13.33 0.02
N SER A 123 2.11 -14.52 0.63
CA SER A 123 1.21 -14.90 1.73
C SER A 123 1.34 -14.03 2.98
N HIS A 124 2.42 -13.27 3.12
CA HIS A 124 2.70 -12.34 4.21
C HIS A 124 2.42 -10.87 3.83
N THR A 125 1.72 -10.63 2.71
CA THR A 125 1.33 -9.29 2.28
C THR A 125 0.53 -8.56 3.36
N LEU A 126 0.87 -7.29 3.58
CA LEU A 126 0.15 -6.39 4.46
C LEU A 126 -0.99 -5.75 3.67
N HIS A 127 -2.22 -6.14 3.97
CA HIS A 127 -3.40 -5.58 3.33
C HIS A 127 -3.89 -4.37 4.12
N VAL A 128 -3.85 -3.20 3.50
CA VAL A 128 -4.33 -1.94 4.07
C VAL A 128 -5.63 -1.56 3.36
N TYR A 129 -6.71 -1.56 4.11
CA TYR A 129 -8.03 -1.16 3.64
C TYR A 129 -8.30 0.28 4.06
N LEU A 130 -8.51 1.15 3.07
CA LEU A 130 -8.85 2.56 3.24
C LEU A 130 -10.30 2.79 2.78
N GLU A 131 -11.14 3.25 3.70
CA GLU A 131 -12.56 3.53 3.47
C GLU A 131 -12.85 5.01 3.71
N LEU A 132 -13.82 5.55 2.97
CA LEU A 132 -14.42 6.85 3.28
C LEU A 132 -15.30 6.69 4.53
N GLY A 133 -15.20 7.63 5.48
CA GLY A 133 -16.05 7.67 6.66
C GLY A 133 -17.42 8.30 6.41
N GLU A 134 -18.17 8.51 7.49
CA GLU A 134 -19.48 9.20 7.41
C GLU A 134 -19.29 10.70 7.14
N ASP A 135 -18.25 11.29 7.73
CA ASP A 135 -17.80 12.64 7.42
C ASP A 135 -16.93 12.65 6.16
N VAL A 136 -17.05 13.70 5.33
CA VAL A 136 -16.33 13.81 4.05
C VAL A 136 -14.80 13.79 4.21
N GLU A 137 -14.31 14.29 5.34
CA GLU A 137 -12.89 14.31 5.69
C GLU A 137 -12.44 13.04 6.40
N GLU A 138 -13.37 12.22 6.89
CA GLU A 138 -13.05 11.01 7.63
C GLU A 138 -12.50 9.92 6.70
N ARG A 139 -11.41 9.28 7.13
CA ARG A 139 -10.87 8.05 6.55
C ARG A 139 -10.76 7.00 7.63
N VAL A 140 -11.18 5.79 7.29
CA VAL A 140 -11.13 4.62 8.16
C VAL A 140 -10.09 3.67 7.60
N LEU A 141 -9.13 3.25 8.42
CA LEU A 141 -8.03 2.37 8.02
C LEU A 141 -8.06 1.09 8.83
N ARG A 142 -7.95 -0.05 8.13
CA ARG A 142 -7.73 -1.38 8.72
C ARG A 142 -6.51 -2.03 8.09
N ILE A 143 -5.76 -2.80 8.88
CA ILE A 143 -4.63 -3.60 8.38
C ILE A 143 -4.82 -5.05 8.77
N THR A 144 -4.60 -5.94 7.82
CA THR A 144 -4.50 -7.39 8.04
C THR A 144 -3.21 -7.93 7.42
N VAL A 145 -2.79 -9.13 7.86
CA VAL A 145 -1.60 -9.82 7.35
C VAL A 145 -2.03 -11.11 6.68
N GLY A 146 -1.67 -11.26 5.41
CA GLY A 146 -1.98 -12.43 4.59
C GLY A 146 -3.46 -12.53 4.18
N GLY A 147 -3.69 -13.03 2.96
CA GLY A 147 -4.99 -13.45 2.44
C GLY A 147 -6.12 -12.44 2.60
N GLY A 148 -6.32 -11.58 1.59
CA GLY A 148 -7.56 -10.83 1.45
C GLY A 148 -8.76 -11.77 1.56
N ALA A 149 -9.72 -11.38 2.42
CA ALA A 149 -10.92 -12.15 2.74
C ALA A 149 -11.62 -12.76 1.51
#